data_AF-A0AAE4EHM8-F1
#
_entry.id   AF-A0AAE4EHM8-F1
#
_cell.length_a   1.000
_cell.length_b   1.000
_cell.length_c   1.000
_cell.angle_alpha   90.00
_cell.angle_beta   90.00
_cell.angle_gamma   90.00
#
_symmetry.space_group_name_H-M   'P 1'
#
loop_
_entity.id
_entity.type
_entity.pdbx_description
1 polymer ?
#
loop_
_entity_poly.entity_id
_entity_poly.type
_entity_poly.pdbx_seq_one_letter_code
_entity_poly.pdbx_strand_id
1 'polypeptide(L)'
;MRSTLERPPAHVRAAFGGPADDGERLPDSTAWRCGDLVLKPVTDKVRTLWTAHALDYVREPGLRVAKPVRSTDGRWIVGGWTASRFVSGTPEHRGDASVLAAVKLHRATVGLPRPDFLDTRTDVDAVADRVAWEELEVPLDETKGGRWFEVLAPARRPIRLPSQVAHGELLAGLLFDGDAGPGLVDFVPYYRPGEYGAAIVAVDALAWGGAGRDLLERWAHLPEWPQLLLRAVLFRLASNALNPRSTQASLDGLRAAAREVSGVL
;
A
#
# COMPACT_ATOMS: atom_id res chain seq x y z
N MET A 1 -15.69 21.60 -3.26
CA MET A 1 -16.57 21.45 -2.08
C MET A 1 -16.12 20.22 -1.31
N ARG A 2 -15.53 20.40 -0.12
CA ARG A 2 -15.09 19.28 0.72
C ARG A 2 -16.31 18.57 1.28
N SER A 3 -16.42 17.27 1.01
CA SER A 3 -17.36 16.35 1.65
C SER A 3 -17.30 16.57 3.15
N THR A 4 -18.41 17.02 3.74
CA THR A 4 -18.63 16.86 5.18
C THR A 4 -18.41 15.39 5.54
N LEU A 5 -17.74 15.17 6.67
CA LEU A 5 -17.40 13.87 7.26
C LEU A 5 -18.70 13.15 7.65
N GLU A 6 -19.38 12.61 6.65
CA GLU A 6 -20.69 11.99 6.83
C GLU A 6 -20.50 10.58 7.38
N ARG A 7 -21.10 10.34 8.53
CA ARG A 7 -21.23 9.02 9.16
C ARG A 7 -21.99 8.06 8.22
N PRO A 8 -21.68 6.76 8.21
CA PRO A 8 -22.39 5.80 7.38
C PRO A 8 -23.89 5.80 7.73
N PRO A 9 -24.79 6.03 6.77
CA PRO A 9 -26.22 6.06 7.04
C PRO A 9 -26.73 4.75 7.66
N ALA A 10 -27.78 4.80 8.48
CA ALA A 10 -28.33 3.62 9.14
C ALA A 10 -28.72 2.51 8.15
N HIS A 11 -29.30 2.88 6.99
CA HIS A 11 -29.65 1.91 5.94
C HIS A 11 -28.42 1.22 5.33
N VAL A 12 -27.27 1.90 5.26
CA VAL A 12 -26.01 1.31 4.79
C VAL A 12 -25.49 0.31 5.82
N ARG A 13 -25.46 0.69 7.11
CA ARG A 13 -25.03 -0.23 8.19
C ARG A 13 -25.90 -1.49 8.22
N ALA A 14 -27.22 -1.32 8.16
CA ALA A 14 -28.17 -2.42 8.11
C ALA A 14 -27.98 -3.31 6.86
N ALA A 15 -27.69 -2.72 5.70
CA ALA A 15 -27.46 -3.48 4.48
C ALA A 15 -26.24 -4.41 4.58
N PHE A 16 -25.21 -4.07 5.35
CA PHE A 16 -24.04 -4.92 5.60
C PHE A 16 -24.17 -5.82 6.84
N GLY A 17 -25.35 -5.84 7.48
CA GLY A 17 -25.59 -6.63 8.69
C GLY A 17 -24.92 -6.07 9.95
N GLY A 18 -24.57 -4.79 9.95
CA GLY A 18 -23.99 -4.10 11.10
C GLY A 18 -25.04 -3.77 12.18
N PRO A 19 -24.61 -3.48 13.42
CA PRO A 19 -25.50 -3.11 14.52
C PRO A 19 -26.24 -1.79 14.24
N ALA A 20 -27.39 -1.61 14.90
CA ALA A 20 -28.18 -0.38 14.82
C ALA A 20 -27.45 0.83 15.43
N ASP A 21 -26.64 0.55 16.47
CA ASP A 21 -25.87 1.52 17.25
C ASP A 21 -24.89 2.33 16.38
N ASP A 22 -24.44 3.46 16.96
CA ASP A 22 -23.52 4.36 16.31
C ASP A 22 -22.11 3.76 16.23
N GLY A 23 -21.52 3.83 15.03
CA GLY A 23 -20.14 3.43 14.81
C GLY A 23 -19.15 4.44 15.37
N GLU A 24 -17.94 3.99 15.67
CA GLU A 24 -16.82 4.85 16.05
C GLU A 24 -15.98 5.17 14.81
N ARG A 25 -15.58 6.42 14.63
CA ARG A 25 -14.67 6.79 13.56
C ARG A 25 -13.26 6.33 13.91
N LEU A 26 -12.59 5.64 12.97
CA LEU A 26 -11.20 5.26 13.16
C LEU A 26 -10.28 6.50 13.13
N PRO A 27 -9.24 6.56 13.98
CA PRO A 27 -8.28 7.67 14.00
C PRO A 27 -7.70 7.95 12.62
N ASP A 28 -7.58 9.24 12.28
CA ASP A 28 -6.97 9.73 11.03
C ASP A 28 -7.53 9.11 9.72
N SER A 29 -8.75 8.57 9.77
CA SER A 29 -9.38 7.87 8.66
C SER A 29 -10.75 8.44 8.31
N THR A 30 -11.24 8.16 7.11
CA THR A 30 -12.66 8.35 6.74
C THR A 30 -13.51 7.12 7.09
N ALA A 31 -12.88 6.09 7.66
CA ALA A 31 -13.50 4.83 8.00
C ALA A 31 -14.23 4.87 9.35
N TRP A 32 -15.30 4.07 9.44
CA TRP A 32 -16.10 3.91 10.64
C TRP A 32 -16.17 2.45 11.04
N ARG A 33 -15.85 2.15 12.30
CA ARG A 33 -16.03 0.82 12.89
C ARG A 33 -17.45 0.70 13.43
N CYS A 34 -18.19 -0.28 12.93
CA CYS A 34 -19.52 -0.64 13.41
C CYS A 34 -19.50 -2.12 13.83
N GLY A 35 -19.21 -2.39 15.10
CA GLY A 35 -19.02 -3.75 15.61
C GLY A 35 -17.78 -4.42 15.01
N ASP A 36 -18.00 -5.50 14.25
CA ASP A 36 -16.97 -6.26 13.52
C ASP A 36 -16.80 -5.79 12.07
N LEU A 37 -17.47 -4.70 11.67
CA LEU A 37 -17.36 -4.11 10.34
C LEU A 37 -16.56 -2.81 10.38
N VAL A 38 -15.86 -2.54 9.30
CA VAL A 38 -15.27 -1.24 8.98
C VAL A 38 -15.90 -0.76 7.67
N LEU A 39 -16.61 0.36 7.74
CA LEU A 39 -17.26 0.99 6.59
C LEU A 39 -16.42 2.16 6.08
N LYS A 40 -16.23 2.23 4.76
CA LYS A 40 -15.47 3.30 4.10
C LYS A 40 -16.27 3.92 2.96
N PRO A 41 -16.23 5.26 2.78
CA PRO A 41 -16.82 5.89 1.62
C PRO A 41 -16.05 5.47 0.36
N VAL A 42 -16.79 5.18 -0.71
CA VAL A 42 -16.23 4.78 -2.00
C VAL A 42 -15.90 6.02 -2.80
N THR A 43 -14.61 6.22 -3.06
CA THR A 43 -14.10 7.28 -3.93
C THR A 43 -13.91 6.80 -5.37
N ASP A 44 -13.57 5.52 -5.55
CA ASP A 44 -13.40 4.86 -6.84
C ASP A 44 -14.13 3.52 -6.83
N LYS A 45 -15.22 3.44 -7.61
CA LYS A 45 -16.07 2.24 -7.67
C LYS A 45 -15.36 1.07 -8.33
N VAL A 46 -14.60 1.30 -9.40
CA VAL A 46 -13.96 0.23 -10.17
C VAL A 46 -12.86 -0.42 -9.34
N ARG A 47 -12.00 0.40 -8.73
CA ARG A 47 -10.99 -0.07 -7.80
C ARG A 47 -11.59 -0.79 -6.61
N THR A 48 -12.65 -0.24 -6.00
CA THR A 48 -13.30 -0.86 -4.85
C THR A 48 -13.85 -2.25 -5.17
N LEU A 49 -14.54 -2.41 -6.31
CA LEU A 49 -15.08 -3.70 -6.72
C LEU A 49 -13.98 -4.71 -7.01
N TRP A 50 -12.95 -4.31 -7.76
CA TRP A 50 -11.83 -5.20 -8.06
C TRP A 50 -11.12 -5.64 -6.77
N THR A 51 -10.84 -4.72 -5.84
CA THR A 51 -10.21 -5.04 -4.55
C THR A 51 -11.11 -5.97 -3.72
N ALA A 52 -12.42 -5.74 -3.72
CA ALA A 52 -13.36 -6.59 -3.00
C ALA A 52 -13.30 -8.03 -3.53
N HIS A 53 -13.32 -8.21 -4.85
CA HIS A 53 -13.17 -9.51 -5.47
C HIS A 53 -11.80 -10.14 -5.22
N ALA A 54 -10.71 -9.39 -5.37
CA ALA A 54 -9.35 -9.86 -5.14
C ALA A 54 -9.18 -10.41 -3.72
N LEU A 55 -9.56 -9.62 -2.71
CA LEU A 55 -9.35 -9.99 -1.31
C LEU A 55 -10.33 -11.04 -0.80
N ASP A 56 -11.49 -11.24 -1.43
CA ASP A 56 -12.46 -12.28 -1.03
C ASP A 56 -11.80 -13.68 -1.05
N TYR A 57 -10.98 -13.95 -2.07
CA TYR A 57 -10.28 -15.23 -2.28
C TYR A 57 -8.96 -15.40 -1.51
N VAL A 58 -8.32 -14.32 -1.08
CA VAL A 58 -6.99 -14.37 -0.44
C VAL A 58 -7.03 -15.14 0.89
N ARG A 59 -6.42 -16.32 0.98
CA ARG A 59 -6.29 -17.07 2.23
C ARG A 59 -4.82 -17.34 2.48
N GLU A 60 -4.23 -16.64 3.44
CA GLU A 60 -2.80 -16.74 3.73
C GLU A 60 -2.57 -16.93 5.23
N PRO A 61 -2.13 -18.12 5.66
CA PRO A 61 -1.84 -18.39 7.06
C PRO A 61 -0.84 -17.40 7.67
N GLY A 62 -1.23 -16.80 8.80
CA GLY A 62 -0.41 -15.81 9.49
C GLY A 62 -0.38 -14.43 8.84
N LEU A 63 -1.34 -14.11 7.97
CA LEU A 63 -1.69 -12.76 7.55
C LEU A 63 -3.19 -12.54 7.78
N ARG A 64 -3.55 -11.58 8.65
CA ARG A 64 -4.96 -11.26 8.96
C ARG A 64 -5.46 -10.20 7.99
N VAL A 65 -6.07 -10.61 6.90
CA VAL A 65 -6.59 -9.68 5.88
C VAL A 65 -7.98 -9.16 6.28
N ALA A 66 -8.19 -7.84 6.22
CA ALA A 66 -9.48 -7.20 6.39
C ALA A 66 -10.43 -7.59 5.24
N LYS A 67 -11.14 -8.70 5.41
CA LYS A 67 -11.96 -9.32 4.35
C LYS A 67 -13.12 -8.41 3.94
N PRO A 68 -13.30 -8.11 2.64
CA PRO A 68 -14.49 -7.43 2.14
C PRO A 68 -15.77 -8.15 2.57
N VAL A 69 -16.83 -7.40 2.84
CA VAL A 69 -18.13 -7.93 3.26
C VAL A 69 -19.20 -7.54 2.23
N ARG A 70 -19.96 -8.54 1.76
CA ARG A 70 -21.14 -8.30 0.92
C ARG A 70 -22.30 -7.83 1.79
N SER A 71 -23.12 -6.95 1.23
CA SER A 71 -24.44 -6.67 1.79
C SER A 71 -25.33 -7.91 1.77
N THR A 72 -26.42 -7.86 2.52
CA THR A 72 -27.44 -8.90 2.60
C THR A 72 -28.09 -9.21 1.25
N ASP A 73 -28.07 -8.27 0.30
CA ASP A 73 -28.51 -8.45 -1.08
C ASP A 73 -27.36 -8.73 -2.07
N GLY A 74 -26.16 -9.04 -1.56
CA GLY A 74 -25.03 -9.54 -2.34
C GLY A 74 -24.13 -8.49 -2.99
N ARG A 75 -24.41 -7.19 -2.82
CA ARG A 75 -23.62 -6.08 -3.36
C ARG A 75 -22.37 -5.81 -2.52
N TRP A 76 -21.31 -5.31 -3.14
CA TRP A 76 -20.11 -4.82 -2.45
C TRP A 76 -20.21 -3.34 -2.07
N ILE A 77 -21.08 -2.59 -2.74
CA ILE A 77 -21.24 -1.15 -2.55
C ILE A 77 -22.71 -0.83 -2.34
N VAL A 78 -23.04 -0.17 -1.23
CA VAL A 78 -24.40 0.29 -0.90
C VAL A 78 -24.34 1.75 -0.50
N GLY A 79 -25.15 2.61 -1.13
CA GLY A 79 -25.22 4.03 -0.79
C GLY A 79 -23.90 4.79 -0.90
N GLY A 80 -22.95 4.32 -1.74
CA GLY A 80 -21.60 4.90 -1.84
C GLY A 80 -20.62 4.44 -0.77
N TRP A 81 -20.94 3.37 -0.02
CA TRP A 81 -20.07 2.79 1.00
C TRP A 81 -19.73 1.34 0.71
N THR A 82 -18.55 0.92 1.14
CA THR A 82 -18.08 -0.47 1.16
C THR A 82 -17.79 -0.90 2.60
N ALA A 83 -17.82 -2.21 2.86
CA ALA A 83 -17.56 -2.77 4.18
C ALA A 83 -16.46 -3.85 4.11
N SER A 84 -15.64 -3.93 5.17
CA SER A 84 -14.72 -5.03 5.42
C SER A 84 -14.80 -5.49 6.88
N ARG A 85 -14.27 -6.67 7.17
CA ARG A 85 -14.12 -7.16 8.54
C ARG A 85 -13.08 -6.34 9.28
N PHE A 86 -13.41 -5.96 10.51
CA PHE A 86 -12.50 -5.30 11.42
C PHE A 86 -11.32 -6.21 11.73
N VAL A 87 -10.13 -5.61 11.72
CA VAL A 87 -8.87 -6.27 12.08
C VAL A 87 -8.30 -5.49 13.25
N SER A 88 -8.07 -6.16 14.37
CA SER A 88 -7.48 -5.56 15.57
C SER A 88 -5.99 -5.26 15.37
N GLY A 89 -5.50 -4.33 16.18
CA GLY A 89 -4.09 -3.94 16.23
C GLY A 89 -3.87 -2.45 15.96
N THR A 90 -2.61 -2.06 16.02
CA THR A 90 -2.17 -0.68 15.83
C THR A 90 -1.02 -0.62 14.82
N PRO A 91 -0.82 0.50 14.12
CA PRO A 91 0.36 0.70 13.30
C PRO A 91 1.63 0.59 14.16
N GLU A 92 2.59 -0.22 13.73
CA GLU A 92 3.90 -0.37 14.36
C GLU A 92 4.99 -0.54 13.29
N HIS A 93 6.21 -0.10 13.58
CA HIS A 93 7.35 -0.22 12.66
C HIS A 93 8.11 -1.54 12.87
N ARG A 94 7.51 -2.67 12.49
CA ARG A 94 8.14 -4.01 12.58
C ARG A 94 8.73 -4.46 11.25
N GLY A 95 9.89 -3.90 10.85
CA GLY A 95 10.52 -4.08 9.54
C GLY A 95 10.49 -5.52 8.99
N ASP A 96 11.10 -6.48 9.71
CA ASP A 96 11.14 -7.89 9.27
C ASP A 96 9.75 -8.53 9.15
N ALA A 97 8.85 -8.25 10.09
CA ALA A 97 7.49 -8.76 10.05
C ALA A 97 6.69 -8.17 8.87
N SER A 98 6.93 -6.90 8.54
CA SER A 98 6.30 -6.22 7.40
C SER A 98 6.83 -6.75 6.07
N VAL A 99 8.13 -6.99 5.93
CA VAL A 99 8.70 -7.59 4.71
C VAL A 99 8.17 -9.01 4.54
N LEU A 100 8.12 -9.81 5.62
CA LEU A 100 7.51 -11.14 5.59
C LEU A 100 6.02 -11.09 5.19
N ALA A 101 5.26 -10.11 5.68
CA ALA A 101 3.87 -9.90 5.29
C ALA A 101 3.73 -9.60 3.79
N ALA A 102 4.65 -8.81 3.22
CA ALA A 102 4.70 -8.57 1.77
C ALA A 102 4.93 -9.86 0.99
N VAL A 103 5.84 -10.71 1.47
CA VAL A 103 6.14 -12.01 0.84
C VAL A 103 4.93 -12.92 0.86
N LYS A 104 4.27 -13.03 2.02
CA LYS A 104 3.03 -13.79 2.17
C LYS A 104 1.92 -13.26 1.25
N LEU A 105 1.76 -11.95 1.20
CA LEU A 105 0.74 -11.31 0.38
C LEU A 105 0.95 -11.60 -1.12
N HIS A 106 2.17 -11.45 -1.65
CA HIS A 106 2.40 -11.73 -3.07
C HIS A 106 2.12 -13.19 -3.42
N ARG A 107 2.44 -14.15 -2.53
CA ARG A 107 2.14 -15.56 -2.77
C ARG A 107 0.64 -15.79 -2.89
N ALA A 108 -0.13 -15.12 -2.04
CA ALA A 108 -1.58 -15.21 -2.04
C ALA A 108 -2.24 -14.46 -3.21
N THR A 109 -1.54 -13.53 -3.87
CA THR A 109 -2.06 -12.70 -4.96
C THR A 109 -1.50 -13.04 -6.33
N VAL A 110 -0.56 -13.98 -6.45
CA VAL A 110 0.13 -14.31 -7.72
C VAL A 110 -0.83 -14.72 -8.86
N GLY A 111 -1.95 -15.36 -8.54
CA GLY A 111 -2.95 -15.80 -9.53
C GLY A 111 -4.01 -14.75 -9.88
N LEU A 112 -3.96 -13.56 -9.27
CA LEU A 112 -4.94 -12.52 -9.54
C LEU A 112 -4.69 -11.84 -10.89
N PRO A 113 -5.75 -11.50 -11.64
CA PRO A 113 -5.60 -10.79 -12.91
C PRO A 113 -5.07 -9.37 -12.68
N ARG A 114 -4.40 -8.81 -13.70
CA ARG A 114 -4.06 -7.38 -13.71
C ARG A 114 -5.34 -6.54 -13.55
N PRO A 115 -5.39 -5.55 -12.64
CA PRO A 115 -6.51 -4.63 -12.58
C PRO A 115 -6.52 -3.66 -13.76
N ASP A 116 -7.58 -3.65 -14.57
CA ASP A 116 -7.71 -2.80 -15.76
C ASP A 116 -7.65 -1.29 -15.44
N PHE A 117 -8.13 -0.88 -14.26
CA PHE A 117 -8.12 0.53 -13.86
C PHE A 117 -6.71 1.10 -13.63
N LEU A 118 -5.67 0.25 -13.56
CA LEU A 118 -4.30 0.73 -13.42
C LEU A 118 -3.84 1.56 -14.62
N ASP A 119 -4.35 1.25 -15.82
CA ASP A 119 -3.95 1.95 -17.04
C ASP A 119 -4.46 3.41 -17.04
N THR A 120 -5.60 3.67 -16.39
CA THR A 120 -6.22 4.99 -16.30
C THR A 120 -5.83 5.78 -15.06
N ARG A 121 -5.12 5.18 -14.10
CA ARG A 121 -4.70 5.86 -12.87
C ARG A 121 -3.69 6.97 -13.19
N THR A 122 -3.95 8.17 -12.70
CA THR A 122 -3.10 9.36 -12.90
C THR A 122 -2.79 10.11 -11.60
N ASP A 123 -3.13 9.51 -10.45
CA ASP A 123 -2.68 10.02 -9.15
C ASP A 123 -1.15 10.05 -9.04
N VAL A 124 -0.65 10.84 -8.09
CA VAL A 124 0.79 11.07 -7.89
C VAL A 124 1.56 9.76 -7.81
N ASP A 125 1.06 8.77 -7.06
CA ASP A 125 1.76 7.50 -6.88
C ASP A 125 1.69 6.59 -8.13
N ALA A 126 0.66 6.73 -8.96
CA ALA A 126 0.62 6.07 -10.27
C ALA A 126 1.64 6.66 -11.25
N VAL A 127 1.78 7.99 -11.26
CA VAL A 127 2.80 8.68 -12.06
C VAL A 127 4.20 8.31 -11.56
N ALA A 128 4.43 8.38 -10.25
CA ALA A 128 5.71 8.05 -9.63
C ALA A 128 6.14 6.60 -9.89
N ASP A 129 5.21 5.64 -9.84
CA ASP A 129 5.49 4.25 -10.19
C ASP A 129 5.93 4.13 -11.65
N ARG A 130 5.19 4.70 -12.61
CA ARG A 130 5.60 4.67 -14.03
C ARG A 130 6.97 5.33 -14.26
N VAL A 131 7.27 6.41 -13.55
CA VAL A 131 8.58 7.08 -13.60
C VAL A 131 9.70 6.21 -13.04
N ALA A 132 9.49 5.54 -11.91
CA ALA A 132 10.46 4.62 -11.33
C ALA A 132 10.76 3.40 -12.22
N TRP A 133 9.81 3.04 -13.09
CA TRP A 133 9.89 1.93 -14.03
C TRP A 133 10.25 2.34 -15.47
N GLU A 134 10.60 3.61 -15.70
CA GLU A 134 11.01 4.13 -17.03
C GLU A 134 9.89 4.06 -18.08
N GLU A 135 8.64 3.99 -17.63
CA GLU A 135 7.44 3.95 -18.47
C GLU A 135 6.88 5.35 -18.75
N LEU A 136 7.33 6.36 -18.00
CA LEU A 136 6.90 7.74 -18.13
C LEU A 136 8.04 8.67 -17.71
N GLU A 137 8.22 9.77 -18.45
CA GLU A 137 9.15 10.84 -18.10
C GLU A 137 8.37 12.13 -17.82
N VAL A 138 8.58 12.70 -16.64
CA VAL A 138 7.99 13.98 -16.21
C VAL A 138 9.02 14.75 -15.39
N PRO A 139 8.98 16.10 -15.38
CA PRO A 139 9.85 16.88 -14.53
C PRO A 139 9.56 16.61 -13.06
N LEU A 140 10.62 16.38 -12.27
CA LEU A 140 10.56 16.20 -10.83
C LEU A 140 11.15 17.43 -10.14
N ASP A 141 10.48 17.96 -9.11
CA ASP A 141 11.00 19.06 -8.32
C ASP A 141 12.33 18.66 -7.66
N GLU A 142 13.43 19.29 -8.10
CA GLU A 142 14.78 19.02 -7.65
C GLU A 142 14.92 19.11 -6.12
N THR A 143 14.24 20.08 -5.51
CA THR A 143 14.30 20.36 -4.07
C THR A 143 13.51 19.36 -3.25
N LYS A 144 12.57 18.64 -3.88
CA LYS A 144 11.70 17.64 -3.25
C LYS A 144 12.05 16.20 -3.61
N GLY A 145 13.22 15.95 -4.17
CA GLY A 145 13.72 14.60 -4.43
C GLY A 145 14.17 14.36 -5.86
N GLY A 146 13.83 15.25 -6.81
CA GLY A 146 14.23 15.14 -8.22
C GLY A 146 15.74 14.98 -8.39
N ARG A 147 16.55 15.75 -7.65
CA ARG A 147 18.02 15.65 -7.74
C ARG A 147 18.57 14.29 -7.28
N TRP A 148 17.97 13.69 -6.26
CA TRP A 148 18.35 12.34 -5.82
C TRP A 148 17.87 11.27 -6.79
N PHE A 149 16.68 11.46 -7.36
CA PHE A 149 16.16 10.60 -8.41
C PHE A 149 17.10 10.57 -9.62
N GLU A 150 17.54 11.73 -10.11
CA GLU A 150 18.46 11.86 -11.24
C GLU A 150 19.80 11.16 -11.00
N VAL A 151 20.34 11.24 -9.77
CA VAL A 151 21.61 10.59 -9.42
C VAL A 151 21.48 9.06 -9.39
N LEU A 152 20.35 8.54 -8.91
CA LEU A 152 20.15 7.09 -8.72
C LEU A 152 19.61 6.40 -9.96
N ALA A 153 18.81 7.10 -10.77
CA ALA A 153 18.13 6.56 -11.94
C ALA A 153 19.07 5.80 -12.91
N PRO A 154 20.29 6.28 -13.24
CA PRO A 154 21.22 5.58 -14.12
C PRO A 154 21.72 4.23 -13.59
N ALA A 155 21.58 3.94 -12.30
CA ALA A 155 22.00 2.66 -11.71
C ALA A 155 21.00 1.51 -11.96
N ARG A 156 19.85 1.80 -12.57
CA ARG A 156 18.87 0.78 -12.95
C ARG A 156 19.48 -0.17 -13.97
N ARG A 157 19.20 -1.45 -13.77
CA ARG A 157 19.51 -2.56 -14.69
C ARG A 157 18.20 -3.27 -15.03
N PRO A 158 18.08 -3.88 -16.22
CA PRO A 158 16.91 -4.68 -16.56
C PRO A 158 16.67 -5.79 -15.53
N ILE A 159 15.40 -6.05 -15.24
CA ILE A 159 14.97 -7.17 -14.39
C ILE A 159 14.10 -8.15 -15.17
N ARG A 160 14.00 -9.42 -14.73
CA ARG A 160 13.26 -10.47 -15.46
C ARG A 160 12.12 -11.10 -14.68
N LEU A 161 11.88 -10.66 -13.45
CA LEU A 161 10.77 -11.14 -12.64
C LEU A 161 9.41 -10.86 -13.31
N PRO A 162 8.47 -11.82 -13.25
CA PRO A 162 7.14 -11.64 -13.82
C PRO A 162 6.32 -10.64 -12.99
N SER A 163 5.57 -9.77 -13.67
CA SER A 163 4.61 -8.89 -13.01
C SER A 163 3.39 -9.67 -12.51
N GLN A 164 2.95 -9.32 -11.31
CA GLN A 164 1.76 -9.83 -10.65
C GLN A 164 1.11 -8.71 -9.83
N VAL A 165 0.01 -9.00 -9.15
CA VAL A 165 -0.55 -8.05 -8.19
C VAL A 165 0.41 -7.88 -7.01
N ALA A 166 0.85 -6.64 -6.78
CA ALA A 166 1.68 -6.21 -5.67
C ALA A 166 0.99 -5.10 -4.85
N HIS A 167 1.48 -4.82 -3.66
CA HIS A 167 0.94 -3.78 -2.77
C HIS A 167 1.86 -2.56 -2.69
N GLY A 168 1.34 -1.38 -3.03
CA GLY A 168 2.15 -0.14 -3.13
C GLY A 168 2.37 0.63 -1.83
N GLU A 169 1.61 0.34 -0.78
CA GLU A 169 1.66 1.08 0.49
C GLU A 169 1.56 0.16 1.72
N LEU A 170 2.22 -1.00 1.68
CA LEU A 170 1.90 -2.06 2.63
C LEU A 170 2.27 -1.68 4.07
N LEU A 171 3.36 -0.96 4.29
CA LEU A 171 3.76 -0.55 5.65
C LEU A 171 2.66 0.29 6.34
N ALA A 172 2.02 1.20 5.60
CA ALA A 172 0.92 2.02 6.12
C ALA A 172 -0.39 1.21 6.32
N GLY A 173 -0.54 0.11 5.61
CA GLY A 173 -1.68 -0.81 5.69
C GLY A 173 -1.50 -1.96 6.68
N LEU A 174 -0.46 -1.97 7.52
CA LEU A 174 -0.23 -3.05 8.49
C LEU A 174 -0.56 -2.64 9.93
N LEU A 175 -1.32 -3.51 10.60
CA LEU A 175 -1.65 -3.44 12.02
C LEU A 175 -1.05 -4.62 12.77
N PHE A 176 -0.48 -4.37 13.94
CA PHE A 176 0.11 -5.39 14.80
C PHE A 176 -0.68 -5.51 16.11
N ASP A 177 -0.84 -6.75 16.59
CA ASP A 177 -1.64 -7.08 17.77
C ASP A 177 -0.93 -8.20 18.55
N GLY A 178 0.03 -7.81 19.39
CA GLY A 178 0.89 -8.75 20.12
C GLY A 178 1.65 -9.69 19.17
N ASP A 179 1.49 -10.99 19.38
CA ASP A 179 2.09 -12.08 18.61
C ASP A 179 1.19 -12.59 17.46
N ALA A 180 0.01 -11.99 17.26
CA ALA A 180 -0.84 -12.33 16.12
C ALA A 180 -0.14 -11.97 14.80
N GLY A 181 -0.47 -12.71 13.73
CA GLY A 181 0.04 -12.38 12.39
C GLY A 181 -0.29 -10.93 11.98
N PRO A 182 0.52 -10.28 11.14
CA PRO A 182 0.25 -8.90 10.72
C PRO A 182 -1.15 -8.74 10.11
N GLY A 183 -1.81 -7.65 10.45
CA GLY A 183 -3.15 -7.31 10.00
C GLY A 183 -3.10 -6.40 8.78
N LEU A 184 -3.53 -6.90 7.62
CA LEU A 184 -3.59 -6.11 6.40
C LEU A 184 -4.92 -5.37 6.32
N VAL A 185 -4.84 -4.05 6.42
CA VAL A 185 -5.90 -3.09 6.12
C VAL A 185 -5.49 -2.28 4.88
N ASP A 186 -6.48 -1.83 4.11
CA ASP A 186 -6.26 -0.94 2.96
C ASP A 186 -5.35 -1.49 1.85
N PHE A 187 -5.93 -2.30 0.95
CA PHE A 187 -5.20 -2.86 -0.19
C PHE A 187 -5.01 -1.84 -1.34
N VAL A 188 -3.76 -1.54 -1.67
CA VAL A 188 -3.38 -0.63 -2.77
C VAL A 188 -2.72 -1.42 -3.90
N PRO A 189 -3.50 -1.89 -4.89
CA PRO A 189 -2.99 -2.75 -5.95
C PRO A 189 -2.10 -2.00 -6.94
N TYR A 190 -1.01 -2.66 -7.29
CA TYR A 190 -0.11 -2.37 -8.42
C TYR A 190 0.10 -3.65 -9.21
N TYR A 191 0.71 -3.54 -10.39
CA TYR A 191 1.04 -4.70 -11.22
C TYR A 191 2.51 -4.74 -11.62
N ARG A 192 3.32 -5.30 -10.73
CA ARG A 192 4.80 -5.33 -10.74
C ARG A 192 5.27 -6.68 -10.16
N PRO A 193 6.55 -7.06 -10.21
CA PRO A 193 7.06 -8.22 -9.48
C PRO A 193 6.61 -8.24 -8.03
N GLY A 194 6.29 -9.42 -7.48
CA GLY A 194 5.73 -9.54 -6.12
C GLY A 194 6.68 -9.02 -5.05
N GLU A 195 7.97 -9.23 -5.27
CA GLU A 195 9.08 -8.76 -4.43
C GLU A 195 9.22 -7.23 -4.44
N TYR A 196 8.66 -6.53 -5.44
CA TYR A 196 8.63 -5.07 -5.44
C TYR A 196 7.83 -4.51 -4.26
N GLY A 197 6.73 -5.16 -3.87
CA GLY A 197 5.97 -4.78 -2.68
C GLY A 197 6.79 -4.95 -1.39
N ALA A 198 7.63 -5.98 -1.32
CA ALA A 198 8.57 -6.17 -0.21
C ALA A 198 9.66 -5.09 -0.20
N ALA A 199 10.17 -4.70 -1.37
CA ALA A 199 11.17 -3.63 -1.50
C ALA A 199 10.61 -2.27 -1.08
N ILE A 200 9.37 -1.96 -1.46
CA ILE A 200 8.66 -0.75 -1.02
C ILE A 200 8.56 -0.74 0.50
N VAL A 201 8.13 -1.84 1.13
CA VAL A 201 8.05 -1.92 2.60
C VAL A 201 9.39 -1.70 3.27
N ALA A 202 10.46 -2.28 2.74
CA ALA A 202 11.80 -2.08 3.27
C ALA A 202 12.20 -0.61 3.17
N VAL A 203 12.06 0.01 1.99
CA VAL A 203 12.37 1.44 1.80
C VAL A 203 11.53 2.33 2.71
N ASP A 204 10.24 2.05 2.85
CA ASP A 204 9.33 2.79 3.74
C ASP A 204 9.76 2.64 5.22
N ALA A 205 10.21 1.45 5.63
CA ALA A 205 10.71 1.20 6.96
C ALA A 205 12.03 1.94 7.25
N LEU A 206 12.90 2.09 6.25
CA LEU A 206 14.11 2.92 6.37
C LEU A 206 13.75 4.41 6.44
N ALA A 207 12.83 4.87 5.58
CA ALA A 207 12.50 6.28 5.46
C ALA A 207 11.70 6.82 6.66
N TRP A 208 10.79 6.00 7.21
CA TRP A 208 9.82 6.44 8.22
C TRP A 208 9.73 5.52 9.45
N GLY A 209 10.26 4.30 9.37
CA GLY A 209 10.14 3.30 10.43
C GLY A 209 11.39 3.11 11.30
N GLY A 210 12.46 3.88 11.07
CA GLY A 210 13.70 3.79 11.83
C GLY A 210 14.53 2.52 11.59
N ALA A 211 14.22 1.75 10.54
CA ALA A 211 15.03 0.59 10.16
C ALA A 211 16.38 1.01 9.57
N GLY A 212 17.40 0.17 9.77
CA GLY A 212 18.72 0.34 9.18
C GLY A 212 18.95 -0.56 7.96
N ARG A 213 20.17 -0.47 7.42
CA ARG A 213 20.66 -1.32 6.32
C ARG A 213 20.61 -2.80 6.64
N ASP A 214 20.73 -3.17 7.91
CA ASP A 214 20.66 -4.54 8.39
C ASP A 214 19.36 -5.25 7.95
N LEU A 215 18.25 -4.50 7.81
CA LEU A 215 17.03 -5.01 7.22
C LEU A 215 17.22 -5.42 5.75
N LEU A 216 17.88 -4.58 4.95
CA LEU A 216 18.13 -4.87 3.53
C LEU A 216 19.03 -6.11 3.37
N GLU A 217 20.03 -6.25 4.23
CA GLU A 217 20.99 -7.35 4.23
C GLU A 217 20.35 -8.69 4.62
N ARG A 218 19.50 -8.73 5.66
CA ARG A 218 18.76 -9.94 6.05
C ARG A 218 17.87 -10.48 4.93
N TRP A 219 17.30 -9.59 4.14
CA TRP A 219 16.40 -9.93 3.03
C TRP A 219 17.09 -9.99 1.66
N ALA A 220 18.42 -9.97 1.62
CA ALA A 220 19.21 -10.03 0.38
C ALA A 220 19.04 -11.33 -0.43
N HIS A 221 18.41 -12.35 0.17
CA HIS A 221 18.06 -13.60 -0.50
C HIS A 221 16.85 -13.47 -1.45
N LEU A 222 16.09 -12.37 -1.41
CA LEU A 222 15.01 -12.13 -2.36
C LEU A 222 15.59 -11.90 -3.79
N PRO A 223 14.92 -12.42 -4.84
CA PRO A 223 15.44 -12.32 -6.20
C PRO A 223 15.46 -10.87 -6.68
N GLU A 224 16.55 -10.52 -7.39
CA GLU A 224 16.76 -9.19 -7.97
C GLU A 224 16.63 -8.03 -6.97
N TRP A 225 16.83 -8.32 -5.67
CA TRP A 225 16.54 -7.43 -4.55
C TRP A 225 17.15 -6.03 -4.64
N PRO A 226 18.46 -5.85 -4.95
CA PRO A 226 19.03 -4.51 -5.10
C PRO A 226 18.30 -3.66 -6.16
N GLN A 227 17.89 -4.27 -7.27
CA GLN A 227 17.21 -3.58 -8.36
C GLN A 227 15.75 -3.25 -8.05
N LEU A 228 15.09 -4.03 -7.19
CA LEU A 228 13.77 -3.72 -6.67
C LEU A 228 13.81 -2.64 -5.59
N LEU A 229 14.82 -2.66 -4.70
CA LEU A 229 15.07 -1.59 -3.74
C LEU A 229 15.36 -0.25 -4.43
N LEU A 230 16.18 -0.26 -5.48
CA LEU A 230 16.43 0.93 -6.30
C LEU A 230 15.14 1.51 -6.86
N ARG A 231 14.29 0.66 -7.47
CA ARG A 231 12.99 1.11 -8.00
C ARG A 231 12.05 1.61 -6.91
N ALA A 232 12.05 0.98 -5.74
CA ALA A 232 11.23 1.40 -4.61
C ALA A 232 11.64 2.77 -4.07
N VAL A 233 12.95 3.05 -3.95
CA VAL A 233 13.42 4.38 -3.52
C VAL A 233 13.18 5.44 -4.60
N LEU A 234 13.36 5.11 -5.88
CA LEU A 234 13.01 6.00 -6.99
C LEU A 234 11.52 6.34 -7.00
N PHE A 235 10.66 5.35 -6.76
CA PHE A 235 9.22 5.54 -6.63
C PHE A 235 8.87 6.52 -5.52
N ARG A 236 9.43 6.36 -4.32
CA ARG A 236 9.18 7.29 -3.21
C ARG A 236 9.77 8.67 -3.44
N LEU A 237 10.96 8.78 -4.04
CA LEU A 237 11.55 10.07 -4.43
C LEU A 237 10.67 10.80 -5.46
N ALA A 238 10.20 10.10 -6.48
CA ALA A 238 9.30 10.67 -7.49
C ALA A 238 7.95 11.08 -6.88
N SER A 239 7.34 10.23 -6.04
CA SER A 239 6.09 10.56 -5.34
C SER A 239 6.25 11.81 -4.46
N ASN A 240 7.35 11.89 -3.69
CA ASN A 240 7.64 13.06 -2.87
C ASN A 240 7.87 14.33 -3.71
N ALA A 241 8.57 14.22 -4.85
CA ALA A 241 8.83 15.34 -5.75
C ALA A 241 7.57 15.85 -6.46
N LEU A 242 6.67 14.94 -6.82
CA LEU A 242 5.42 15.26 -7.52
C LEU A 242 4.31 15.77 -6.58
N ASN A 243 4.40 15.48 -5.28
CA ASN A 243 3.37 15.87 -4.32
C ASN A 243 3.63 17.29 -3.75
N PRO A 244 2.73 18.26 -3.99
CA PRO A 244 2.90 19.63 -3.46
C PRO A 244 2.93 19.68 -1.93
N ARG A 245 2.33 18.70 -1.25
CA ARG A 245 2.21 18.61 0.21
C ARG A 245 3.41 17.94 0.90
N SER A 246 4.39 17.44 0.13
CA SER A 246 5.59 16.83 0.70
C SER A 246 6.37 17.82 1.58
N THR A 247 6.90 17.30 2.68
CA THR A 247 7.63 18.09 3.68
C THR A 247 9.13 17.83 3.59
N GLN A 248 9.93 18.74 4.17
CA GLN A 248 11.38 18.55 4.28
C GLN A 248 11.73 17.28 5.07
N ALA A 249 11.01 17.01 6.16
CA ALA A 249 11.19 15.82 6.98
C ALA A 249 10.95 14.52 6.18
N SER A 250 9.95 14.50 5.29
CA SER A 250 9.72 13.36 4.39
C SER A 250 10.92 13.13 3.47
N LEU A 251 11.46 14.21 2.87
CA LEU A 251 12.63 14.10 2.01
C LEU A 251 13.89 13.64 2.77
N ASP A 252 14.08 14.09 4.01
CA ASP A 252 15.26 13.70 4.79
C ASP A 252 15.25 12.20 5.12
N GLY A 253 14.08 11.62 5.44
CA GLY A 253 13.91 10.17 5.55
C GLY A 253 14.23 9.44 4.24
N LEU A 254 13.74 9.94 3.11
CA LEU A 254 14.04 9.34 1.79
C LEU A 254 15.52 9.44 1.41
N ARG A 255 16.22 10.50 1.80
CA ARG A 255 17.67 10.63 1.61
C ARG A 255 18.44 9.61 2.43
N ALA A 256 18.01 9.34 3.66
CA ALA A 256 18.59 8.29 4.49
C ALA A 256 18.39 6.91 3.83
N ALA A 257 17.15 6.60 3.43
CA ALA A 257 16.84 5.36 2.72
C ALA A 257 17.64 5.20 1.42
N ALA A 258 17.76 6.26 0.62
CA ALA A 258 18.56 6.28 -0.60
C ALA A 258 20.04 5.95 -0.37
N ARG A 259 20.65 6.47 0.71
CA ARG A 259 22.04 6.16 1.06
C ARG A 259 22.23 4.68 1.40
N GLU A 260 21.28 4.10 2.14
CA GLU A 260 21.35 2.68 2.49
C GLU A 260 21.13 1.78 1.29
N VAL A 261 20.14 2.09 0.45
CA VAL A 261 19.90 1.36 -0.80
C VAL A 261 21.11 1.43 -1.71
N SER A 262 21.71 2.60 -1.92
CA SER A 262 22.91 2.76 -2.75
C SER A 262 24.08 1.88 -2.32
N GLY A 263 24.19 1.59 -1.02
CA GLY A 263 25.28 0.76 -0.54
C GLY A 263 25.05 -0.74 -0.67
N VAL A 264 23.90 -1.18 -1.22
CA VAL A 264 23.61 -2.59 -1.55
C VAL A 264 23.38 -2.83 -3.05
N LEU A 265 23.59 -1.81 -3.91
CA LEU A 265 23.52 -1.90 -5.38
C LEU A 265 24.79 -2.49 -6.00
#